data_AF-A0A956YYX5-F1
#
_entry.id   AF-A0A956YYX5-F1
#
_cell.length_a   1.000
_cell.length_b   1.000
_cell.length_c   1.000
_cell.angle_alpha   90.00
_cell.angle_beta   90.00
_cell.angle_gamma   90.00
#
_symmetry.space_group_name_H-M   'P 1'
#
loop_
_entity.id
_entity.type
_entity.pdbx_description
1 polymer ?
#
loop_
_entity_poly.entity_id
_entity_poly.type
_entity_poly.pdbx_seq_one_letter_code
_entity_poly.pdbx_strand_id
1 'polypeptide(L)'
;QREPFRPFAPVILRDRAPEYFDYPGVAEHEAPRYMLIVAPIKEEKWDEIQAVCHMGTGRLQAIERETNPRYYGLIERFGELTGVPVVLNTSFNLRGEPIVNTPQDAWNTFQNSDIDILALGPFVVRK
;
A
#
# COMPACT_ATOMS: atom_id res chain seq x y z
N GLN A 1 11.35 -5.93 15.69
CA GLN A 1 12.19 -6.02 14.47
C GLN A 1 11.55 -7.00 13.48
N ARG A 2 11.33 -6.57 12.23
CA ARG A 2 10.79 -7.38 11.13
C ARG A 2 11.93 -8.10 10.43
N GLU A 3 11.71 -9.33 9.95
CA GLU A 3 12.72 -10.06 9.21
C GLU A 3 12.95 -9.41 7.82
N PRO A 4 14.20 -9.23 7.37
CA PRO A 4 14.52 -8.43 6.18
C PRO A 4 13.99 -9.00 4.87
N PHE A 5 13.68 -10.30 4.85
CA PHE A 5 13.17 -10.99 3.66
C PHE A 5 11.66 -10.83 3.46
N ARG A 6 10.90 -10.28 4.42
CA ARG A 6 9.45 -10.17 4.26
C ARG A 6 9.12 -9.10 3.21
N PRO A 7 8.46 -9.45 2.09
CA PRO A 7 8.13 -8.47 1.07
C PRO A 7 7.06 -7.51 1.59
N PHE A 8 7.04 -6.29 1.05
CA PHE A 8 5.93 -5.37 1.21
C PHE A 8 5.00 -5.43 0.00
N ALA A 9 3.82 -4.85 0.12
CA ALA A 9 2.81 -4.90 -0.91
C ALA A 9 2.63 -3.54 -1.60
N PRO A 10 2.54 -3.51 -2.94
CA PRO A 10 2.18 -2.30 -3.68
C PRO A 10 0.68 -2.04 -3.58
N VAL A 11 0.32 -0.76 -3.48
CA VAL A 11 -1.03 -0.26 -3.66
C VAL A 11 -1.05 0.77 -4.78
N ILE A 12 -1.99 0.63 -5.70
CA ILE A 12 -2.17 1.50 -6.86
C ILE A 12 -3.66 1.74 -7.10
N LEU A 13 -3.99 2.79 -7.85
CA LEU A 13 -5.34 3.00 -8.36
C LEU A 13 -5.69 1.92 -9.40
N ARG A 14 -6.92 1.42 -9.37
CA ARG A 14 -7.36 0.30 -10.22
C ARG A 14 -7.23 0.59 -11.71
N ASP A 15 -7.54 1.81 -12.12
CA ASP A 15 -7.40 2.34 -13.48
C ASP A 15 -5.93 2.50 -13.93
N ARG A 16 -5.01 2.73 -12.98
CA ARG A 16 -3.56 2.82 -13.24
C ARG A 16 -2.84 1.48 -13.15
N ALA A 17 -3.47 0.42 -12.61
CA ALA A 17 -2.86 -0.90 -12.43
C ALA A 17 -2.26 -1.48 -13.72
N PRO A 18 -2.91 -1.38 -14.91
CA PRO A 18 -2.34 -1.89 -16.16
C PRO A 18 -1.04 -1.21 -16.60
N GLU A 19 -0.68 -0.05 -16.03
CA GLU A 19 0.58 0.63 -16.35
C GLU A 19 1.78 -0.02 -15.66
N TYR A 20 1.56 -0.63 -14.49
CA TYR A 20 2.63 -1.19 -13.64
C TYR A 20 2.65 -2.72 -13.61
N PHE A 21 1.49 -3.36 -13.79
CA PHE A 21 1.34 -4.80 -13.59
C PHE A 21 1.00 -5.50 -14.91
N ASP A 22 1.73 -6.58 -15.20
CA ASP A 22 1.50 -7.47 -16.32
C ASP A 22 0.66 -8.66 -15.87
N TYR A 23 -0.61 -8.40 -15.58
CA TYR A 23 -1.58 -9.41 -15.20
C TYR A 23 -2.85 -9.27 -16.08
N PRO A 24 -3.29 -10.34 -16.77
CA PRO A 24 -4.46 -10.27 -17.64
C PRO A 24 -5.70 -9.79 -16.89
N GLY A 25 -6.30 -8.70 -17.38
CA GLY A 25 -7.50 -8.13 -16.78
C GLY A 25 -7.27 -7.56 -15.37
N VAL A 26 -6.08 -7.05 -15.06
CA VAL A 26 -5.73 -6.55 -13.71
C VAL A 26 -6.67 -5.45 -13.21
N ALA A 27 -7.22 -4.64 -14.11
CA ALA A 27 -8.19 -3.60 -13.79
C ALA A 27 -9.62 -4.13 -13.66
N GLU A 28 -9.91 -5.36 -14.10
CA GLU A 28 -11.22 -5.99 -14.10
C GLU A 28 -11.35 -7.01 -12.97
N HIS A 29 -10.22 -7.54 -12.48
CA HIS A 29 -10.19 -8.57 -11.45
C HIS A 29 -10.43 -8.00 -10.04
N GLU A 30 -11.23 -8.69 -9.23
CA GLU A 30 -11.54 -8.25 -7.85
C GLU A 30 -10.46 -8.66 -6.82
N ALA A 31 -9.78 -9.78 -7.04
CA ALA A 31 -8.77 -10.28 -6.09
C ALA A 31 -7.64 -9.27 -5.71
N PRO A 32 -7.14 -8.40 -6.61
CA PRO A 32 -6.29 -7.27 -6.25
C PRO A 32 -6.84 -6.43 -5.10
N ARG A 33 -8.15 -6.14 -5.05
CA ARG A 33 -8.75 -5.32 -3.98
C ARG A 33 -8.44 -5.86 -2.58
N TYR A 34 -8.32 -7.18 -2.47
CA TYR A 34 -8.13 -7.91 -1.22
C TYR A 34 -6.70 -8.45 -1.04
N MET A 35 -5.74 -8.04 -1.89
CA MET A 35 -4.35 -8.53 -1.83
C MET A 35 -4.23 -10.05 -1.98
N LEU A 36 -5.13 -10.67 -2.75
CA LEU A 36 -5.21 -12.13 -2.91
C LEU A 36 -4.41 -12.65 -4.12
N ILE A 37 -3.75 -11.76 -4.88
CA ILE A 37 -2.90 -12.15 -6.00
C ILE A 37 -1.48 -11.61 -5.84
N VAL A 38 -0.53 -12.38 -6.34
CA VAL A 38 0.82 -11.92 -6.65
C VAL A 38 0.85 -11.66 -8.16
N ALA A 39 0.99 -10.40 -8.55
CA ALA A 39 0.98 -9.99 -9.94
C ALA A 39 2.42 -9.72 -10.42
N PRO A 40 2.78 -10.12 -11.64
CA PRO A 40 4.00 -9.65 -12.29
C PRO A 40 4.00 -8.14 -12.45
N ILE A 41 5.13 -7.51 -12.20
CA ILE A 41 5.38 -6.07 -12.43
C ILE A 41 6.12 -5.97 -13.76
N LYS A 42 5.73 -5.01 -14.61
CA LYS A 42 6.42 -4.76 -15.88
C LYS A 42 7.88 -4.39 -15.62
N GLU A 43 8.80 -4.95 -16.41
CA GLU A 43 10.25 -4.84 -16.20
C GLU A 43 10.72 -3.38 -16.13
N GLU A 44 10.18 -2.53 -17.01
CA GLU A 44 10.48 -1.10 -17.06
C GLU A 44 10.04 -0.32 -15.82
N LYS A 45 9.23 -0.92 -14.94
CA LYS A 45 8.74 -0.33 -13.69
C LYS A 45 9.46 -0.81 -12.44
N TRP A 46 10.36 -1.79 -12.53
CA TRP A 46 10.99 -2.38 -11.34
C TRP A 46 11.76 -1.35 -10.51
N ASP A 47 12.52 -0.50 -11.18
CA ASP A 47 13.33 0.53 -10.51
C ASP A 47 12.48 1.65 -9.89
N GLU A 48 11.30 1.94 -10.45
CA GLU A 48 10.39 2.95 -9.91
C GLU A 48 9.76 2.53 -8.56
N ILE A 49 9.55 1.22 -8.35
CA ILE A 49 8.79 0.70 -7.20
C ILE A 49 9.51 -0.42 -6.44
N GLN A 50 10.85 -0.36 -6.37
CA GLN A 50 11.71 -1.39 -5.76
C GLN A 50 11.28 -1.81 -4.34
N ALA A 51 10.79 -0.87 -3.52
CA ALA A 51 10.38 -1.15 -2.14
C ALA A 51 9.24 -2.18 -2.01
N VAL A 52 8.47 -2.36 -3.09
CA VAL A 52 7.32 -3.26 -3.17
C VAL A 52 7.43 -4.27 -4.32
N CYS A 53 8.59 -4.31 -5.00
CA CYS A 53 8.93 -5.27 -6.03
C CYS A 53 9.81 -6.37 -5.45
N HIS A 54 9.32 -7.61 -5.47
CA HIS A 54 10.07 -8.79 -5.06
C HIS A 54 10.37 -9.66 -6.26
N MET A 55 11.60 -9.55 -6.78
CA MET A 55 12.08 -10.31 -7.95
C MET A 55 11.12 -10.20 -9.15
N GLY A 56 10.60 -8.99 -9.40
CA GLY A 56 9.67 -8.71 -10.50
C GLY A 56 8.20 -8.96 -10.21
N THR A 57 7.82 -9.26 -8.96
CA THR A 57 6.42 -9.50 -8.58
C THR A 57 6.01 -8.70 -7.36
N GLY A 58 4.71 -8.44 -7.19
CA GLY A 58 4.17 -7.76 -6.03
C GLY A 58 2.79 -8.29 -5.65
N ARG A 59 2.51 -8.37 -4.34
CA ARG A 59 1.17 -8.73 -3.85
C ARG A 59 0.25 -7.52 -3.92
N LEU A 60 -0.35 -7.32 -5.08
CA LEU A 60 -1.05 -6.11 -5.49
C LEU A 60 -2.30 -5.82 -4.66
N GLN A 61 -2.44 -4.55 -4.23
CA GLN A 61 -3.71 -3.95 -3.87
C GLN A 61 -4.16 -2.92 -4.91
N ALA A 62 -5.38 -3.07 -5.45
CA ALA A 62 -5.99 -2.07 -6.33
C ALA A 62 -7.09 -1.28 -5.59
N ILE A 63 -7.06 0.05 -5.68
CA ILE A 63 -8.00 0.96 -5.02
C ILE A 63 -8.92 1.64 -6.04
N GLU A 64 -10.20 1.70 -5.71
CA GLU A 64 -11.23 2.42 -6.47
C GLU A 64 -11.77 3.59 -5.67
N ARG A 65 -12.13 4.66 -6.38
CA ARG A 65 -12.64 5.89 -5.77
C ARG A 65 -13.95 5.64 -5.04
N GLU A 66 -14.79 4.77 -5.58
CA GLU A 66 -16.12 4.44 -5.08
C GLU A 66 -16.07 3.72 -3.74
N THR A 67 -15.02 2.92 -3.51
CA THR A 67 -14.91 2.09 -2.30
C THR A 67 -14.02 2.70 -1.22
N ASN A 68 -13.04 3.52 -1.60
CA ASN A 68 -12.19 4.21 -0.65
C ASN A 68 -11.70 5.56 -1.20
N PRO A 69 -12.56 6.59 -1.24
CA PRO A 69 -12.26 7.87 -1.88
C PRO A 69 -11.10 8.61 -1.22
N ARG A 70 -10.92 8.45 0.11
CA ARG A 70 -9.80 9.06 0.84
C ARG A 70 -8.48 8.42 0.47
N TYR A 71 -8.42 7.10 0.42
CA TYR A 71 -7.18 6.42 0.05
C TYR A 71 -6.86 6.59 -1.44
N TYR A 72 -7.88 6.58 -2.30
CA TYR A 72 -7.75 6.94 -3.71
C TYR A 72 -7.11 8.32 -3.85
N GLY A 73 -7.68 9.36 -3.21
CA GLY A 73 -7.16 10.73 -3.31
C GLY A 73 -5.73 10.87 -2.78
N LEU A 74 -5.35 10.09 -1.75
CA LEU A 74 -3.97 10.04 -1.27
C LEU A 74 -3.02 9.50 -2.35
N ILE A 75 -3.36 8.38 -2.97
CA ILE A 75 -2.50 7.74 -3.99
C ILE A 75 -2.46 8.59 -5.26
N GLU A 76 -3.59 9.15 -5.69
CA GLU A 76 -3.70 10.10 -6.81
C GLU A 76 -2.78 11.28 -6.58
N ARG A 77 -2.89 11.93 -5.42
CA ARG A 77 -2.05 13.08 -5.08
C ARG A 77 -0.57 12.71 -4.94
N PHE A 78 -0.27 11.53 -4.40
CA PHE A 78 1.11 11.03 -4.35
C PHE A 78 1.68 10.89 -5.76
N GLY A 79 0.94 10.26 -6.68
CA GLY A 79 1.34 10.11 -8.09
C GLY A 79 1.52 11.43 -8.82
N GLU A 80 0.66 12.43 -8.58
CA GLU A 80 0.82 13.78 -9.13
C GLU A 80 2.12 14.46 -8.66
N LEU A 81 2.51 14.23 -7.42
CA LEU A 81 3.68 14.88 -6.81
C LEU A 81 5.00 14.18 -7.16
N THR A 82 4.99 12.86 -7.29
CA THR A 82 6.20 12.03 -7.43
C THR A 82 6.39 11.47 -8.84
N GLY A 83 5.34 11.46 -9.66
CA GLY A 83 5.29 10.72 -10.92
C GLY A 83 5.05 9.21 -10.76
N VAL A 84 5.00 8.69 -9.52
CA VAL A 84 4.84 7.26 -9.23
C VAL A 84 3.55 7.04 -8.42
N PRO A 85 2.46 6.55 -9.02
CA PRO A 85 1.17 6.36 -8.34
C PRO A 85 1.09 5.06 -7.51
N VAL A 86 2.19 4.67 -6.87
CA VAL A 86 2.29 3.43 -6.07
C VAL A 86 2.75 3.75 -4.67
N VAL A 87 2.01 3.27 -3.67
CA VAL A 87 2.39 3.37 -2.26
C VAL A 87 2.60 1.98 -1.65
N LEU A 88 3.37 1.93 -0.58
CA LEU A 88 3.58 0.72 0.21
C LEU A 88 2.44 0.55 1.22
N ASN A 89 1.86 -0.66 1.29
CA ASN A 89 0.91 -1.02 2.35
C ASN A 89 1.39 -2.21 3.17
N THR A 90 1.27 -2.07 4.49
CA THR A 90 1.56 -3.11 5.46
C THR A 90 0.61 -3.01 6.65
N SER A 91 0.52 -4.07 7.44
CA SER A 91 -0.37 -4.09 8.59
C SER A 91 0.08 -3.06 9.63
N PHE A 92 -0.86 -2.24 10.10
CA PHE A 92 -0.60 -1.32 11.20
C PHE A 92 -0.76 -2.07 12.52
N ASN A 93 0.34 -2.61 13.02
CA ASN A 93 0.47 -3.34 14.28
C ASN A 93 1.95 -3.50 14.67
N LEU A 94 2.20 -3.86 15.93
CA LEU A 94 3.50 -4.37 16.36
C LEU A 94 3.55 -5.90 16.23
N ARG A 95 4.77 -6.46 16.29
CA ARG A 95 4.97 -7.91 16.20
C ARG A 95 4.29 -8.62 17.37
N GLY A 96 3.36 -9.51 17.06
CA GLY A 96 2.61 -10.28 18.06
C GLY A 96 1.26 -9.66 18.43
N GLU A 97 0.96 -8.47 17.91
CA GLU A 97 -0.30 -7.77 18.13
C GLU A 97 -1.24 -7.89 16.91
N PRO A 98 -2.56 -7.87 17.10
CA PRO A 98 -3.52 -7.75 16.00
C PRO A 98 -3.41 -6.38 15.31
N ILE A 99 -4.02 -6.26 14.12
CA ILE A 99 -4.20 -4.97 13.46
C ILE A 99 -5.04 -4.06 14.36
N VAL A 100 -4.66 -2.78 14.44
CA VAL A 100 -5.38 -1.77 15.22
C VAL A 100 -6.86 -1.70 14.84
N ASN A 101 -7.73 -1.56 15.83
CA ASN A 101 -9.18 -1.45 15.62
C ASN A 101 -9.79 -0.19 16.24
N THR A 102 -9.16 0.37 17.27
CA THR A 102 -9.61 1.59 17.96
C THR A 102 -8.58 2.73 17.86
N PRO A 103 -9.00 3.99 18.05
CA PRO A 103 -8.07 5.12 18.19
C PRO A 103 -6.99 4.89 19.25
N GLN A 104 -7.33 4.21 20.35
CA GLN A 104 -6.38 3.88 21.41
C GLN A 104 -5.33 2.87 20.93
N ASP A 105 -5.73 1.84 20.16
CA ASP A 105 -4.78 0.88 19.58
C ASP A 105 -3.83 1.55 18.60
N ALA A 106 -4.36 2.44 17.75
CA ALA A 106 -3.57 3.24 16.81
C ALA A 106 -2.56 4.14 17.54
N TRP A 107 -2.99 4.80 18.61
CA TRP A 107 -2.12 5.61 19.47
C TRP A 107 -1.02 4.77 20.13
N ASN A 108 -1.38 3.64 20.73
CA ASN A 108 -0.43 2.76 21.40
C ASN A 108 0.62 2.21 20.41
N THR A 109 0.18 1.77 19.23
CA THR A 109 1.07 1.28 18.17
C THR A 109 1.98 2.40 17.67
N PHE A 110 1.43 3.60 17.44
CA PHE A 110 2.21 4.76 16.99
C PHE A 110 3.27 5.14 18.01
N GLN A 111 2.93 5.30 19.30
CA GLN A 111 3.87 5.68 20.35
C GLN A 111 5.03 4.67 20.48
N ASN A 112 4.75 3.38 20.36
CA ASN A 112 5.72 2.30 20.55
C ASN A 112 6.41 1.80 19.27
N SER A 113 6.23 2.49 18.13
CA SER A 113 6.90 2.18 16.85
C SER A 113 7.82 3.31 16.41
N ASP A 114 8.58 3.09 15.34
CA ASP A 114 9.40 4.15 14.71
C ASP A 114 8.63 4.94 13.63
N ILE A 115 7.29 4.88 13.64
CA ILE A 115 6.45 5.63 12.69
C ILE A 115 6.55 7.14 12.99
N ASP A 116 6.83 7.95 11.96
CA ASP A 116 7.00 9.40 12.10
C ASP A 116 5.69 10.17 12.25
N ILE A 117 4.65 9.74 11.51
CA ILE A 117 3.37 10.44 11.39
C ILE A 117 2.20 9.46 11.50
N LEU A 118 1.21 9.82 12.31
CA LEU A 118 -0.09 9.13 12.40
C LEU A 118 -1.19 10.05 11.85
N ALA A 119 -1.83 9.63 10.76
CA ALA A 119 -3.09 10.21 10.31
C ALA A 119 -4.26 9.41 10.89
N LEU A 120 -5.06 10.04 11.75
CA LEU A 120 -6.17 9.39 12.46
C LEU A 120 -7.44 10.22 12.31
N GLY A 121 -8.31 9.81 11.39
CA GLY A 121 -9.52 10.58 11.05
C GLY A 121 -9.13 11.96 10.51
N PRO A 122 -9.60 13.08 11.11
CA PRO A 122 -9.23 14.44 10.71
C PRO A 122 -7.92 14.93 11.34
N PHE A 123 -7.25 14.13 12.17
CA PHE A 123 -6.06 14.54 12.92
C PHE A 123 -4.78 14.01 12.27
N VAL A 124 -3.71 14.80 12.37
CA VAL A 124 -2.35 14.39 12.03
C VAL A 124 -1.50 14.60 13.27
N VAL A 125 -0.81 13.55 13.72
CA VAL A 125 0.15 13.58 14.82
C VAL A 125 1.53 13.30 14.27
N ARG A 126 2.53 14.05 14.73
CA ARG A 126 3.94 13.89 14.37
C ARG A 126 4.77 13.68 15.63
N LYS A 127 5.81 12.84 15.53
CA LYS A 127 6.84 12.68 16.58
C LYS A 127 7.92 13.75 16.52
#